data_AF-A0A7H9DUD9-F1
#
_entry.id   AF-A0A7H9DUD9-F1
#
_cell.length_a   1.000
_cell.length_b   1.000
_cell.length_c   1.000
_cell.angle_alpha   90.00
_cell.angle_beta   90.00
_cell.angle_gamma   90.00
#
_symmetry.space_group_name_H-M   'P 1'
#
loop_
_entity.id
_entity.type
_entity.pdbx_description
1 polymer ?
#
loop_
_entity_poly.entity_id
_entity_poly.type
_entity_poly.pdbx_seq_one_letter_code
_entity_poly.pdbx_strand_id
1 'polypeptide(L)'
;MKFIKGCLLTLLIFITAITSLIYFYNLRLSKELIKENEKPKNSLLAYKDKMSERNKLILNSNVSDSLKVLAKKSDSIIKNSNKINDNLWTEYKINQKLYDDKKFKKLNEELQEKYNQYNSDAQEFNFRWLLFPLNIVLSNNNLRSYDNMYTIDYGIDNSENMIKRKKVDHWIETGEVIN
;
A
#
# COMPACT_ATOMS: atom_id res chain seq x y z
N MET A 1 -39.47 29.72 36.71
CA MET A 1 -38.66 30.12 35.52
C MET A 1 -37.16 30.27 35.77
N LYS A 2 -36.68 30.81 36.91
CA LYS A 2 -35.22 30.96 37.18
C LYS A 2 -34.47 29.61 37.27
N PHE A 3 -35.08 28.60 37.90
CA PHE A 3 -34.49 27.25 38.03
C PHE A 3 -34.31 26.55 36.67
N ILE A 4 -35.34 26.61 35.81
CA ILE A 4 -35.30 26.08 34.44
C ILE A 4 -34.23 26.79 33.60
N LYS A 5 -34.09 28.12 33.72
CA LYS A 5 -33.04 28.90 33.04
C LYS A 5 -31.62 28.51 33.51
N GLY A 6 -31.45 28.25 34.81
CA GLY A 6 -30.19 27.77 35.38
C GLY A 6 -29.79 26.38 34.88
N CYS A 7 -30.73 25.43 34.86
CA CYS A 7 -30.52 24.09 34.31
C CYS A 7 -30.19 24.12 32.81
N LEU A 8 -30.82 25.02 32.04
CA LEU A 8 -30.53 25.17 30.61
C LEU A 8 -29.11 25.70 30.38
N LEU A 9 -28.67 26.66 31.21
CA LEU A 9 -27.33 27.24 31.13
C LEU A 9 -26.25 26.20 31.49
N THR A 10 -26.45 25.41 32.55
CA THR A 10 -25.50 24.35 32.92
C THR A 10 -25.45 23.25 31.86
N LEU A 11 -26.58 22.88 31.26
CA LEU A 11 -26.62 21.93 30.15
C LEU A 11 -25.86 22.46 28.93
N LEU A 12 -26.03 23.73 28.57
CA LEU A 12 -25.29 24.38 27.46
C LEU A 12 -23.77 24.35 27.70
N ILE A 13 -23.33 24.69 28.92
CA ILE A 13 -21.91 24.63 29.28
C ILE A 13 -21.37 23.20 29.18
N PHE A 14 -22.13 22.23 29.67
CA PHE A 14 -21.76 20.82 29.62
C PHE A 14 -21.65 20.28 28.19
N ILE A 15 -22.63 20.56 27.33
CA ILE A 15 -22.59 20.21 25.90
C ILE A 15 -21.38 20.87 25.24
N THR A 16 -21.15 22.17 25.49
CA THR A 16 -20.01 22.89 24.92
C THR A 16 -18.70 22.24 25.35
N ALA A 17 -18.52 21.95 26.64
CA ALA A 17 -17.32 21.30 27.16
C ALA A 17 -17.07 19.92 26.52
N ILE A 18 -18.11 19.09 26.39
CA ILE A 18 -18.01 17.77 25.74
C ILE A 18 -17.62 17.93 24.26
N THR A 19 -18.30 18.82 23.53
CA THR A 19 -18.01 19.04 22.11
C THR A 19 -16.58 19.56 21.89
N SER A 20 -16.10 20.46 22.76
CA SER A 20 -14.71 20.93 22.72
C SER A 20 -13.72 19.80 22.98
N LEU A 21 -13.96 18.94 23.98
CA LEU A 21 -13.09 17.79 24.26
C LEU A 21 -13.02 16.83 23.07
N ILE A 22 -14.17 16.49 22.48
CA ILE A 22 -14.25 15.63 21.28
C ILE A 22 -13.50 16.28 20.12
N TYR A 23 -13.67 17.60 19.91
CA TYR A 23 -12.99 18.34 18.85
C TYR A 23 -11.47 18.28 19.00
N PHE A 24 -10.94 18.60 20.19
CA PHE A 24 -9.50 18.56 20.44
C PHE A 24 -8.92 17.15 20.36
N TYR A 25 -9.67 16.14 20.82
CA TYR A 25 -9.29 14.73 20.68
C TYR A 25 -9.17 14.34 19.20
N ASN A 26 -10.19 14.64 18.38
CA ASN A 26 -10.16 14.35 16.94
C ASN A 26 -9.04 15.11 16.21
N LEU A 27 -8.77 16.35 16.60
CA LEU A 27 -7.69 17.15 16.01
C LEU A 27 -6.32 16.51 16.30
N ARG A 28 -6.09 16.05 17.53
CA ARG A 28 -4.87 15.34 17.90
C ARG A 28 -4.73 14.02 17.14
N LEU A 29 -5.81 13.23 17.13
CA LEU A 29 -5.85 11.93 16.46
C LEU A 29 -5.59 12.06 14.96
N SER A 30 -6.17 13.07 14.31
CA SER A 30 -5.92 13.41 12.90
C SER A 30 -4.43 13.68 12.64
N LYS A 31 -3.78 14.51 13.47
CA LYS A 31 -2.34 14.81 13.33
C LYS A 31 -1.48 13.57 13.48
N GLU A 32 -1.80 12.70 14.44
CA GLU A 32 -1.10 11.44 14.65
C GLU A 32 -1.27 10.50 13.44
N LEU A 33 -2.50 10.34 12.92
CA LEU A 33 -2.77 9.51 11.74
C LEU A 33 -2.10 10.04 10.46
N ILE A 34 -2.06 11.37 10.26
CA ILE A 34 -1.34 11.97 9.14
C ILE A 34 0.15 11.65 9.23
N LYS A 35 0.73 11.72 10.43
CA LYS A 35 2.14 11.35 10.65
C LYS A 35 2.37 9.86 10.43
N GLU A 36 1.48 9.00 10.92
CA GLU A 36 1.54 7.55 10.70
C GLU A 36 1.47 7.21 9.20
N ASN A 37 0.65 7.94 8.42
CA ASN A 37 0.51 7.75 6.97
C ASN A 37 1.80 8.03 6.18
N GLU A 38 2.73 8.82 6.72
CA GLU A 38 4.03 9.05 6.05
C GLU A 38 4.90 7.78 6.05
N LYS A 39 4.71 6.86 7.00
CA LYS A 39 5.49 5.61 7.09
C LYS A 39 5.27 4.70 5.86
N PRO A 40 4.03 4.22 5.56
CA PRO A 40 3.79 3.41 4.36
C PRO A 40 4.07 4.17 3.06
N LYS A 41 3.91 5.49 3.03
CA LYS A 41 4.28 6.33 1.88
C LYS A 41 5.79 6.31 1.61
N ASN A 42 6.60 6.45 2.65
CA ASN A 42 8.06 6.44 2.52
C ASN A 42 8.59 5.06 2.17
N SER A 43 8.05 3.99 2.77
CA SER A 43 8.44 2.62 2.40
C SER A 43 7.99 2.25 0.98
N LEU A 44 6.83 2.74 0.52
CA LEU A 44 6.41 2.63 -0.88
C LEU A 44 7.39 3.32 -1.84
N LEU A 45 7.83 4.55 -1.52
CA LEU A 45 8.82 5.27 -2.33
C LEU A 45 10.15 4.50 -2.39
N ALA A 46 10.65 4.04 -1.24
CA ALA A 46 11.88 3.25 -1.19
C ALA A 46 11.78 1.95 -2.01
N TYR A 47 10.63 1.28 -1.98
CA TYR A 47 10.37 0.10 -2.80
C TYR A 47 10.38 0.44 -4.30
N LYS A 48 9.67 1.50 -4.72
CA LYS A 48 9.66 1.98 -6.11
C LYS A 48 11.04 2.38 -6.61
N ASP A 49 11.83 3.05 -5.78
CA ASP A 49 13.19 3.45 -6.10
C ASP A 49 14.08 2.22 -6.35
N LYS A 50 13.92 1.17 -5.55
CA LYS A 50 14.66 -0.08 -5.74
C LYS A 50 14.26 -0.83 -7.01
N MET A 51 12.97 -0.83 -7.37
CA MET A 51 12.50 -1.36 -8.65
C MET A 51 13.11 -0.58 -9.83
N SER A 52 13.17 0.75 -9.73
CA SER A 52 13.80 1.62 -10.75
C SER A 52 15.30 1.36 -10.88
N GLU A 53 16.01 1.14 -9.76
CA GLU A 53 17.42 0.75 -9.76
C GLU A 53 17.65 -0.57 -10.53
N ARG A 54 16.85 -1.60 -10.25
CA ARG A 54 16.87 -2.86 -11.01
C ARG A 54 16.64 -2.61 -12.50
N ASN A 55 15.60 -1.84 -12.82
CA ASN A 55 15.21 -1.61 -14.21
C ASN A 55 16.33 -0.92 -14.99
N LYS A 56 17.02 0.07 -14.39
CA LYS A 56 18.23 0.67 -14.96
C LYS A 56 19.35 -0.35 -15.18
N LEU A 57 19.58 -1.24 -14.20
CA LEU A 57 20.59 -2.29 -14.34
C LEU A 57 20.26 -3.25 -15.49
N ILE A 58 19.00 -3.67 -15.62
CA ILE A 58 18.51 -4.50 -16.73
C ILE A 58 18.78 -3.80 -18.07
N LEU A 59 18.43 -2.51 -18.19
CA LEU A 59 18.58 -1.76 -19.43
C LEU A 59 20.04 -1.60 -19.88
N ASN A 60 20.96 -1.47 -18.92
CA ASN A 60 22.39 -1.31 -19.17
C ASN A 60 23.15 -2.65 -19.26
N SER A 61 22.46 -3.78 -19.10
CA SER A 61 23.07 -5.11 -19.11
C SER A 61 22.90 -5.83 -20.45
N ASN A 62 23.79 -6.79 -20.72
CA ASN A 62 23.64 -7.72 -21.84
C ASN A 62 22.58 -8.80 -21.52
N VAL A 63 21.31 -8.41 -21.53
CA VAL A 63 20.15 -9.28 -21.28
C VAL A 63 19.17 -9.21 -22.46
N SER A 64 18.25 -10.18 -22.54
CA SER A 64 17.27 -10.26 -23.63
C SER A 64 16.44 -8.97 -23.81
N ASP A 65 16.13 -8.63 -25.06
CA ASP A 65 15.30 -7.46 -25.38
C ASP A 65 13.90 -7.54 -24.76
N SER A 66 13.37 -8.76 -24.64
CA SER A 66 12.10 -9.00 -23.94
C SER A 66 12.17 -8.56 -22.47
N LEU A 67 13.29 -8.79 -21.78
CA LEU A 67 13.46 -8.31 -20.40
C LEU A 67 13.63 -6.79 -20.34
N LYS A 68 14.33 -6.19 -21.32
CA LYS A 68 14.44 -4.72 -21.43
C LYS A 68 13.08 -4.06 -21.66
N VAL A 69 12.21 -4.65 -22.48
CA VAL A 69 10.83 -4.17 -22.70
C VAL A 69 10.03 -4.21 -21.42
N LEU A 70 10.13 -5.32 -20.65
CA LEU A 70 9.45 -5.43 -19.35
C LEU A 70 9.95 -4.38 -18.35
N ALA A 71 11.26 -4.13 -18.28
CA ALA A 71 11.83 -3.09 -17.41
C ALA A 71 11.33 -1.68 -17.78
N LYS A 72 11.28 -1.34 -19.07
CA LYS A 72 10.69 -0.06 -19.53
C LYS A 72 9.21 0.07 -19.14
N LYS A 73 8.45 -1.02 -19.30
CA LYS A 73 7.03 -1.04 -18.92
C LYS A 73 6.86 -0.86 -17.41
N SER A 74 7.67 -1.56 -16.61
CA SER A 74 7.67 -1.43 -15.15
C SER A 74 7.97 0.00 -14.71
N ASP A 75 9.04 0.61 -15.23
CA ASP A 75 9.37 2.02 -14.93
C ASP A 75 8.25 3.00 -15.30
N SER A 76 7.56 2.76 -16.43
CA SER A 76 6.43 3.59 -16.84
C SER A 76 5.27 3.48 -15.84
N ILE A 77 4.93 2.27 -15.39
CA ILE A 77 3.84 2.05 -14.43
C ILE A 77 4.20 2.66 -13.06
N ILE A 78 5.43 2.43 -12.57
CA ILE A 78 5.90 2.93 -11.28
C ILE A 78 5.82 4.47 -11.20
N LYS A 79 6.15 5.16 -12.29
CA LYS A 79 6.10 6.63 -12.39
C LYS A 79 4.68 7.18 -12.49
N ASN A 80 3.79 6.47 -13.17
CA ASN A 80 2.46 6.99 -13.52
C ASN A 80 1.35 6.49 -12.60
N SER A 81 1.55 5.41 -11.83
CA SER A 81 0.56 4.85 -10.93
C SER A 81 1.02 4.85 -9.47
N ASN A 82 0.10 5.20 -8.58
CA ASN A 82 0.26 5.01 -7.14
C ASN A 82 -0.19 3.62 -6.68
N LYS A 83 -0.82 2.83 -7.55
CA LYS A 83 -1.23 1.46 -7.27
C LYS A 83 -0.13 0.49 -7.67
N ILE A 84 0.41 -0.22 -6.69
CA ILE A 84 1.48 -1.21 -6.92
C ILE A 84 0.94 -2.41 -7.69
N ASN A 85 -0.32 -2.76 -7.48
CA ASN A 85 -0.95 -3.89 -8.17
C ASN A 85 -1.02 -3.70 -9.70
N ASP A 86 -1.01 -2.47 -10.20
CA ASP A 86 -0.97 -2.20 -11.65
C ASP A 86 0.29 -2.76 -12.31
N ASN A 87 1.38 -2.92 -11.54
CA ASN A 87 2.64 -3.43 -12.04
C ASN A 87 2.82 -4.95 -11.86
N LEU A 88 1.92 -5.62 -11.13
CA LEU A 88 2.04 -7.02 -10.71
C LEU A 88 2.51 -7.95 -11.84
N TRP A 89 1.75 -8.02 -12.93
CA TRP A 89 2.05 -8.99 -14.00
C TRP A 89 3.35 -8.70 -14.74
N THR A 90 3.75 -7.42 -14.79
CA THR A 90 5.02 -7.02 -15.37
C THR A 90 6.16 -7.46 -14.46
N GLU A 91 6.04 -7.18 -13.16
CA GLU A 91 7.01 -7.60 -12.15
C GLU A 91 7.16 -9.11 -12.08
N TYR A 92 6.06 -9.86 -12.22
CA TYR A 92 6.09 -11.31 -12.15
C TYR A 92 6.94 -11.87 -13.28
N LYS A 93 6.75 -11.35 -14.50
CA LYS A 93 7.54 -11.74 -15.66
C LYS A 93 9.00 -11.32 -15.55
N ILE A 94 9.30 -10.22 -14.86
CA ILE A 94 10.68 -9.81 -14.59
C ILE A 94 11.31 -10.79 -13.59
N ASN A 95 10.64 -11.06 -12.46
CA ASN A 95 11.11 -11.99 -11.44
C ASN A 95 11.31 -13.40 -12.03
N GLN A 96 10.35 -13.92 -12.80
CA GLN A 96 10.45 -15.22 -13.47
C GLN A 96 11.69 -15.34 -14.37
N LYS A 97 12.17 -14.23 -14.94
CA LYS A 97 13.38 -14.23 -15.79
C LYS A 97 14.68 -14.03 -15.02
N LEU A 98 14.60 -13.60 -13.77
CA LEU A 98 15.75 -13.16 -12.98
C LEU A 98 15.93 -13.88 -11.65
N TYR A 99 14.96 -14.70 -11.20
CA TYR A 99 14.98 -15.26 -9.85
C TYR A 99 16.20 -16.16 -9.60
N ASP A 100 16.64 -16.92 -10.60
CA ASP A 100 17.85 -17.76 -10.54
C ASP A 100 19.14 -17.04 -11.01
N ASP A 101 19.07 -15.78 -11.46
CA ASP A 101 20.24 -15.06 -11.97
C ASP A 101 21.10 -14.52 -10.82
N LYS A 102 22.29 -15.13 -10.65
CA LYS A 102 23.27 -14.72 -9.63
C LYS A 102 23.65 -13.24 -9.71
N LYS A 103 23.62 -12.62 -10.90
CA LYS A 103 23.93 -11.21 -11.07
C LYS A 103 22.91 -10.30 -10.37
N PHE A 104 21.65 -10.73 -10.32
CA PHE A 104 20.55 -9.96 -9.74
C PHE A 104 20.18 -10.40 -8.32
N LYS A 105 20.76 -11.51 -7.81
CA LYS A 105 20.46 -12.06 -6.49
C LYS A 105 20.45 -11.01 -5.37
N LYS A 106 21.55 -10.28 -5.17
CA LYS A 106 21.64 -9.24 -4.12
C LYS A 106 20.56 -8.17 -4.27
N LEU A 107 20.29 -7.76 -5.51
CA LEU A 107 19.31 -6.74 -5.78
C LEU A 107 17.87 -7.27 -5.54
N ASN A 108 17.60 -8.54 -5.84
CA ASN A 108 16.33 -9.20 -5.54
C ASN A 108 16.13 -9.33 -4.02
N GLU A 109 17.18 -9.67 -3.26
CA GLU A 109 17.14 -9.72 -1.78
C GLU A 109 16.80 -8.35 -1.18
N GLU A 110 17.49 -7.29 -1.63
CA GLU A 110 17.21 -5.92 -1.17
C GLU A 110 15.80 -5.46 -1.61
N LEU A 111 15.36 -5.84 -2.81
CA LEU A 111 14.01 -5.53 -3.29
C LEU A 111 12.94 -6.26 -2.47
N GLN A 112 13.17 -7.51 -2.08
CA GLN A 112 12.30 -8.27 -1.19
C GLN A 112 12.24 -7.62 0.20
N GLU A 113 13.37 -7.14 0.73
CA GLU A 113 13.40 -6.43 2.01
C GLU A 113 12.52 -5.17 1.96
N LYS A 114 12.67 -4.34 0.92
CA LYS A 114 11.83 -3.13 0.75
C LYS A 114 10.36 -3.46 0.52
N TYR A 115 10.09 -4.54 -0.21
CA TYR A 115 8.73 -5.05 -0.40
C TYR A 115 8.09 -5.47 0.94
N ASN A 116 8.80 -6.26 1.74
CA ASN A 116 8.34 -6.71 3.05
C ASN A 116 8.10 -5.53 4.00
N GLN A 117 8.99 -4.54 4.00
CA GLN A 117 8.84 -3.33 4.81
C GLN A 117 7.60 -2.54 4.39
N TYR A 118 7.42 -2.28 3.09
CA TYR A 118 6.23 -1.62 2.57
C TYR A 118 4.95 -2.36 2.96
N ASN A 119 4.91 -3.68 2.77
CA ASN A 119 3.76 -4.50 3.12
C ASN A 119 3.41 -4.39 4.61
N SER A 120 4.41 -4.53 5.48
CA SER A 120 4.21 -4.42 6.94
C SER A 120 3.63 -3.05 7.32
N ASP A 121 4.23 -1.96 6.82
CA ASP A 121 3.78 -0.60 7.11
C ASP A 121 2.37 -0.33 6.55
N ALA A 122 2.09 -0.80 5.33
CA ALA A 122 0.79 -0.66 4.68
C ALA A 122 -0.29 -1.43 5.45
N GLN A 123 -0.01 -2.65 5.92
CA GLN A 123 -0.92 -3.44 6.73
C GLN A 123 -1.23 -2.80 8.08
N GLU A 124 -0.20 -2.34 8.78
CA GLU A 124 -0.33 -1.66 10.06
C GLU A 124 -1.25 -0.43 9.94
N PHE A 125 -1.02 0.38 8.89
CA PHE A 125 -1.85 1.54 8.61
C PHE A 125 -3.27 1.16 8.17
N ASN A 126 -3.40 0.18 7.27
CA ASN A 126 -4.71 -0.27 6.78
C ASN A 126 -5.59 -0.84 7.89
N PHE A 127 -5.03 -1.44 8.95
CA PHE A 127 -5.80 -1.92 10.10
C PHE A 127 -6.58 -0.79 10.80
N ARG A 128 -6.11 0.46 10.73
CA ARG A 128 -6.80 1.64 11.29
C ARG A 128 -8.16 1.88 10.64
N TRP A 129 -8.37 1.46 9.39
CA TRP A 129 -9.67 1.53 8.72
C TRP A 129 -10.73 0.60 9.31
N LEU A 130 -10.32 -0.42 10.06
CA LEU A 130 -11.22 -1.37 10.71
C LEU A 130 -11.60 -0.93 12.14
N LEU A 131 -10.96 0.10 12.67
CA LEU A 131 -11.13 0.53 14.06
C LEU A 131 -11.97 1.80 14.16
N PHE A 132 -13.05 1.74 14.93
CA PHE A 132 -13.79 2.94 15.34
C PHE A 132 -13.10 3.61 16.54
N PRO A 133 -12.96 4.96 16.59
CA PRO A 133 -13.45 5.95 15.61
C PRO A 133 -12.42 6.33 14.53
N LEU A 134 -11.30 5.61 14.43
CA LEU A 134 -10.18 5.97 13.53
C LEU A 134 -10.59 6.03 12.07
N ASN A 135 -11.43 5.09 11.62
CA ASN A 135 -12.00 5.07 10.28
C ASN A 135 -12.73 6.37 9.89
N ILE A 136 -13.47 6.99 10.81
CA ILE A 136 -14.15 8.28 10.59
C ILE A 136 -13.11 9.38 10.42
N VAL A 137 -12.08 9.40 11.27
CA VAL A 137 -11.02 10.41 11.20
C VAL A 137 -10.22 10.26 9.89
N LEU A 138 -9.89 9.04 9.47
CA LEU A 138 -9.24 8.77 8.19
C LEU A 138 -10.05 9.31 7.01
N SER A 139 -11.36 9.01 6.99
CA SER A 139 -12.27 9.51 5.96
C SER A 139 -12.34 11.03 5.94
N ASN A 140 -12.45 11.68 7.11
CA ASN A 140 -12.52 13.14 7.21
C ASN A 140 -11.22 13.84 6.76
N ASN A 141 -10.08 13.14 6.83
CA ASN A 141 -8.78 13.65 6.41
C ASN A 141 -8.40 13.23 4.98
N ASN A 142 -9.29 12.56 4.23
CA ASN A 142 -9.03 12.03 2.88
C ASN A 142 -7.79 11.12 2.80
N LEU A 143 -7.39 10.51 3.91
CA LEU A 143 -6.34 9.50 3.92
C LEU A 143 -6.93 8.24 3.30
N ARG A 144 -6.20 7.57 2.40
CA ARG A 144 -6.66 6.36 1.70
C ARG A 144 -5.94 5.13 2.24
N SER A 145 -6.56 3.96 2.10
CA SER A 145 -5.86 2.69 2.29
C SER A 145 -4.81 2.48 1.20
N TYR A 146 -3.76 1.75 1.54
CA TYR A 146 -2.74 1.30 0.60
C TYR A 146 -3.11 -0.06 -0.01
N ASP A 147 -2.58 -0.38 -1.19
CA ASP A 147 -2.79 -1.69 -1.83
C ASP A 147 -2.23 -2.83 -0.98
N ASN A 148 -2.95 -3.96 -0.91
CA ASN A 148 -2.55 -5.17 -0.17
C ASN A 148 -1.66 -6.15 -0.98
N MET A 149 -0.50 -6.50 -0.40
CA MET A 149 0.07 -7.83 -0.07
C MET A 149 0.05 -9.09 -0.99
N TYR A 150 -0.07 -8.99 -2.32
CA TYR A 150 -0.02 -10.21 -3.18
C TYR A 150 0.94 -10.12 -4.36
N THR A 151 2.03 -9.39 -4.17
CA THR A 151 2.64 -8.69 -5.31
C THR A 151 3.95 -9.23 -5.82
N ILE A 152 4.44 -10.39 -5.35
CA ILE A 152 5.61 -11.18 -5.82
C ILE A 152 6.63 -11.34 -4.70
N ASP A 153 7.15 -12.55 -4.54
CA ASP A 153 8.33 -12.83 -3.73
C ASP A 153 9.54 -12.89 -4.67
N TYR A 154 10.41 -11.89 -4.57
CA TYR A 154 11.59 -11.73 -5.39
C TYR A 154 12.66 -12.76 -5.07
N GLY A 155 13.29 -13.29 -6.12
CA GLY A 155 14.36 -14.28 -5.98
C GLY A 155 13.86 -15.71 -5.76
N ILE A 156 12.55 -15.95 -5.84
CA ILE A 156 11.97 -17.28 -5.87
C ILE A 156 10.93 -17.41 -7.00
N ASP A 157 10.58 -18.64 -7.35
CA ASP A 157 9.49 -18.89 -8.31
C ASP A 157 8.13 -18.53 -7.68
N ASN A 158 7.30 -17.82 -8.43
CA ASN A 158 5.95 -17.41 -8.01
C ASN A 158 4.85 -18.05 -8.87
N SER A 159 5.19 -19.00 -9.74
CA SER A 159 4.27 -19.57 -10.74
C SER A 159 2.98 -20.09 -10.10
N GLU A 160 3.08 -20.85 -9.01
CA GLU A 160 1.91 -21.41 -8.32
C GLU A 160 0.98 -20.31 -7.76
N ASN A 161 1.55 -19.30 -7.10
CA ASN A 161 0.80 -18.18 -6.54
C ASN A 161 0.08 -17.38 -7.64
N MET A 162 0.76 -17.15 -8.77
CA MET A 162 0.18 -16.42 -9.89
C MET A 162 -0.89 -17.23 -10.62
N ILE A 163 -0.78 -18.56 -10.70
CA ILE A 163 -1.83 -19.43 -11.22
C ILE A 163 -3.07 -19.34 -10.35
N LYS A 164 -2.92 -19.49 -9.02
CA LYS A 164 -4.04 -19.37 -8.06
C LYS A 164 -4.74 -18.03 -8.20
N ARG A 165 -3.97 -16.94 -8.28
CA ARG A 165 -4.51 -15.60 -8.45
C ARG A 165 -5.28 -15.45 -9.76
N LYS A 166 -4.74 -15.95 -10.88
CA LYS A 166 -5.44 -15.93 -12.17
C LYS A 166 -6.78 -16.68 -12.13
N LYS A 167 -6.85 -17.80 -11.40
CA LYS A 167 -8.10 -18.55 -11.20
C LYS A 167 -9.12 -17.72 -10.41
N VAL A 168 -8.67 -17.03 -9.35
CA VAL A 168 -9.53 -16.13 -8.56
C VAL A 168 -10.02 -14.94 -9.39
N ASP A 169 -9.12 -14.26 -10.11
CA ASP A 169 -9.47 -13.12 -10.96
C ASP A 169 -10.49 -13.53 -12.03
N HIS A 170 -10.29 -14.69 -12.67
CA HIS A 170 -11.26 -15.22 -13.64
C HIS A 170 -12.61 -15.53 -12.99
N TRP A 171 -12.62 -16.21 -11.84
CA TRP A 171 -13.88 -16.50 -11.14
C TRP A 171 -14.63 -15.23 -10.75
N ILE A 172 -13.93 -14.17 -10.36
CA ILE A 172 -14.55 -12.86 -10.07
C ILE A 172 -15.18 -12.27 -11.34
N GLU A 173 -14.53 -12.42 -12.49
CA GLU A 173 -15.01 -11.87 -13.78
C GLU A 173 -16.17 -12.67 -14.39
N THR A 174 -16.12 -14.00 -14.33
CA THR A 174 -17.02 -14.88 -15.08
C THR A 174 -17.97 -15.69 -14.21
N GLY A 175 -17.67 -15.83 -12.91
CA GLY A 175 -18.34 -16.77 -12.02
C GLY A 175 -17.93 -18.23 -12.23
N GLU A 176 -17.02 -18.52 -13.16
CA GLU A 176 -16.59 -19.86 -13.54
C GLU A 176 -15.23 -20.22 -12.92
N VAL A 177 -14.98 -21.51 -12.70
CA VAL A 177 -13.70 -22.01 -12.18
C VAL A 177 -12.86 -22.53 -13.35
N ILE A 178 -11.67 -21.96 -13.57
CA ILE A 178 -10.69 -22.50 -14.52
C ILE A 178 -10.07 -23.77 -13.91
N ASN A 179 -10.31 -24.91 -14.55
CA ASN A 179 -9.63 -26.17 -14.27
C ASN A 179 -8.17 -26.12 -14.74
#